data_AF-A0A350NXB1-F1
#
_entry.id   AF-A0A350NXB1-F1
#
_cell.length_a   1.000
_cell.length_b   1.000
_cell.length_c   1.000
_cell.angle_alpha   90.00
_cell.angle_beta   90.00
_cell.angle_gamma   90.00
#
_symmetry.space_group_name_H-M   'P 1'
#
loop_
_entity.id
_entity.type
_entity.pdbx_description
1 polymer ?
#
loop_
_entity_poly.entity_id
_entity_poly.type
_entity_poly.pdbx_seq_one_letter_code
_entity_poly.pdbx_strand_id
1 'polypeptide(L)'
;MNEMKKVILTMAVVVFSTSCIAQSSSATSPDLNQDGVVGMNDLLILLTAFGDFDVDFDGVWDSVDLCVDTLACNYDNNPTSACEYLDALAVCGGNCASDINGDGECDEFYGSCEGEVSLFYNGYNYNLVSIDNRCWLAQNLRSSTFSNGDSIPFISESEDWVSLDSAGYTLPILNNSEWIESYGSLYNGFAVIDNRGLCPAGWSIPSINELSSLIALEGAAAIRASEFDSPAWNGTNSTGFSAVPAGWIDNSGVQYGLLGWSIIWASDVTEYDWPPTILLDNVWLDSSNYISYDAQSFSYGMSVRCIKDTE
;
A
#
# COMPACT_ATOMS: atom_id res chain seq x y z
N MET A 1 -23.65 -47.25 72.44
CA MET A 1 -22.85 -46.83 71.27
C MET A 1 -23.29 -47.49 69.94
N ASN A 2 -24.51 -48.05 69.85
CA ASN A 2 -25.02 -48.70 68.62
C ASN A 2 -26.24 -48.01 67.98
N GLU A 3 -26.85 -47.01 68.63
CA GLU A 3 -28.02 -46.29 68.10
C GLU A 3 -27.63 -45.06 67.24
N MET A 4 -26.53 -44.36 67.55
CA MET A 4 -26.08 -43.21 66.75
C MET A 4 -25.51 -43.57 65.37
N LYS A 5 -25.03 -44.81 65.17
CA LYS A 5 -24.51 -45.25 63.86
C LYS A 5 -25.61 -45.58 62.86
N LYS A 6 -26.81 -45.96 63.32
CA LYS A 6 -27.95 -46.20 62.44
C LYS A 6 -28.52 -44.89 61.90
N VAL A 7 -28.67 -43.85 62.73
CA VAL A 7 -29.23 -42.55 62.31
C VAL A 7 -28.39 -41.85 61.25
N ILE A 8 -27.05 -41.92 61.34
CA ILE A 8 -26.15 -41.31 60.35
C ILE A 8 -26.20 -42.07 59.01
N LEU A 9 -26.35 -43.40 59.02
CA LEU A 9 -26.46 -44.18 57.78
C LEU A 9 -27.83 -43.96 57.10
N THR A 10 -28.91 -43.82 57.87
CA THR A 10 -30.24 -43.55 57.29
C THR A 10 -30.35 -42.13 56.70
N MET A 11 -29.69 -41.12 57.29
CA MET A 11 -29.65 -39.76 56.69
C MET A 11 -28.81 -39.69 55.42
N ALA A 12 -27.75 -40.50 55.29
CA ALA A 12 -26.93 -40.51 54.07
C ALA A 12 -27.65 -41.13 52.85
N VAL A 13 -28.54 -42.11 53.08
CA VAL A 13 -29.30 -42.77 51.99
C VAL A 13 -30.47 -41.91 51.49
N VAL A 14 -31.05 -41.04 52.33
CA VAL A 14 -32.14 -40.13 51.94
C VAL A 14 -31.62 -38.89 51.19
N VAL A 15 -30.39 -38.46 51.44
CA VAL A 15 -29.77 -37.32 50.72
C VAL A 15 -29.21 -37.73 49.36
N PHE A 16 -28.79 -38.99 49.18
CA PHE A 16 -28.35 -39.49 47.85
C PHE A 16 -29.48 -39.91 46.91
N SER A 17 -30.70 -40.07 47.40
CA SER A 17 -31.88 -40.45 46.59
C SER A 17 -32.67 -39.25 46.04
N THR A 18 -32.24 -38.01 46.33
CA THR A 18 -32.92 -36.77 45.90
C THR A 18 -32.11 -35.91 44.92
N SER A 19 -30.99 -36.42 44.38
CA SER A 19 -30.28 -35.77 43.26
C SER A 19 -30.76 -36.22 41.87
N CYS A 20 -31.77 -37.08 41.80
CA CYS A 20 -32.49 -37.38 40.56
C CYS A 20 -33.83 -36.65 40.61
N ILE A 21 -33.89 -35.48 39.97
CA ILE A 21 -35.04 -34.86 39.26
C ILE A 21 -34.70 -33.36 39.15
N ALA A 22 -33.92 -33.06 38.12
CA ALA A 22 -33.93 -31.77 37.46
C ALA A 22 -33.67 -32.01 35.96
N GLN A 23 -34.45 -32.91 35.34
CA GLN A 23 -34.67 -32.84 33.91
C GLN A 23 -36.01 -32.13 33.74
N SER A 24 -35.97 -30.88 33.28
CA SER A 24 -37.16 -30.19 32.82
C SER A 24 -37.75 -31.00 31.67
N SER A 25 -39.06 -31.27 31.71
CA SER A 25 -39.78 -31.79 30.56
C SER A 25 -39.80 -30.75 29.44
N SER A 26 -38.75 -30.70 28.64
CA SER A 26 -38.89 -30.35 27.23
C SER A 26 -38.83 -31.68 26.49
N ALA A 27 -39.96 -32.40 26.49
CA ALA A 27 -40.15 -33.43 25.49
C ALA A 27 -40.43 -32.68 24.18
N THR A 28 -39.38 -32.26 23.48
CA THR A 28 -39.49 -32.06 22.04
C THR A 28 -40.05 -33.35 21.46
N SER A 29 -41.15 -33.26 20.72
CA SER A 29 -41.69 -34.40 19.99
C SER A 29 -40.56 -35.03 19.18
N PRO A 30 -40.32 -36.36 19.25
CA PRO A 30 -39.32 -37.02 18.42
C PRO A 30 -39.67 -36.96 16.93
N ASP A 31 -40.95 -36.73 16.63
CA ASP A 31 -41.47 -36.35 15.32
C ASP A 31 -41.33 -34.83 15.19
N LEU A 32 -40.24 -34.40 14.57
CA LEU A 32 -39.83 -33.01 14.40
C LEU A 32 -40.50 -32.37 13.18
N ASN A 33 -40.81 -33.15 12.14
CA ASN A 33 -41.52 -32.65 10.96
C ASN A 33 -43.05 -32.69 11.09
N GLN A 34 -43.57 -33.28 12.16
CA GLN A 34 -45.00 -33.43 12.48
C GLN A 34 -45.80 -34.24 11.45
N ASP A 35 -45.15 -35.22 10.79
CA ASP A 35 -45.81 -36.09 9.81
C ASP A 35 -46.51 -37.32 10.44
N GLY A 36 -46.39 -37.47 11.76
CA GLY A 36 -46.98 -38.56 12.53
C GLY A 36 -46.13 -39.84 12.56
N VAL A 37 -44.94 -39.83 11.97
CA VAL A 37 -44.00 -40.96 11.92
C VAL A 37 -42.64 -40.49 12.38
N VAL A 38 -42.10 -41.10 13.45
CA VAL A 38 -40.68 -40.89 13.81
C VAL A 38 -39.82 -41.69 12.84
N GLY A 39 -39.21 -41.00 11.89
CA GLY A 39 -38.48 -41.60 10.76
C GLY A 39 -37.15 -40.93 10.46
N MET A 40 -36.58 -41.29 9.30
CA MET A 40 -35.31 -40.74 8.83
C MET A 40 -35.38 -39.22 8.66
N ASN A 41 -36.52 -38.68 8.24
CA ASN A 41 -36.69 -37.24 8.07
C ASN A 41 -36.58 -36.47 9.40
N ASP A 42 -37.06 -37.04 10.52
CA ASP A 42 -36.87 -36.44 11.84
C ASP A 42 -35.43 -36.53 12.31
N LEU A 43 -34.74 -37.63 11.99
CA LEU A 43 -33.31 -37.75 12.27
C LEU A 43 -32.51 -36.68 11.50
N LEU A 44 -32.85 -36.44 10.23
CA LEU A 44 -32.22 -35.39 9.43
C LEU A 44 -32.44 -34.00 10.07
N ILE A 45 -33.67 -33.67 10.48
CA ILE A 45 -33.97 -32.40 11.16
C ILE A 45 -33.26 -32.31 12.51
N LEU A 46 -33.15 -33.41 13.25
CA LEU A 46 -32.41 -33.42 14.51
C LEU A 46 -30.93 -33.10 14.29
N LEU A 47 -30.32 -33.63 13.22
CA LEU A 47 -28.92 -33.36 12.88
C LEU A 47 -28.70 -31.89 12.47
N THR A 48 -29.68 -31.23 11.84
CA THR A 48 -29.61 -29.77 11.60
C THR A 48 -29.52 -28.96 12.89
N ALA A 49 -30.09 -29.44 14.00
CA ALA A 49 -29.97 -28.78 15.30
C ALA A 49 -28.54 -28.85 15.88
N PHE A 50 -27.71 -29.77 15.36
CA PHE A 50 -26.29 -29.88 15.68
C PHE A 50 -25.38 -29.22 14.62
N GLY A 51 -25.96 -28.52 13.64
CA GLY A 51 -25.22 -27.77 12.62
C GLY A 51 -24.72 -28.62 11.46
N ASP A 52 -25.20 -29.85 11.31
CA ASP A 52 -24.89 -30.74 10.19
C ASP A 52 -26.05 -30.66 9.19
N PHE A 53 -25.79 -30.25 7.96
CA PHE A 53 -26.77 -30.21 6.87
C PHE A 53 -26.04 -30.40 5.53
N ASP A 54 -26.81 -30.66 4.48
CA ASP A 54 -26.35 -30.87 3.11
C ASP A 54 -26.70 -29.59 2.32
N VAL A 55 -25.72 -28.70 2.15
CA VAL A 55 -25.92 -27.35 1.57
C VAL A 55 -26.28 -27.40 0.09
N ASP A 56 -25.62 -28.28 -0.65
CA ASP A 56 -25.67 -28.35 -2.11
C ASP A 56 -26.62 -29.45 -2.63
N PHE A 57 -27.17 -30.25 -1.71
CA PHE A 57 -28.15 -31.31 -1.92
C PHE A 57 -27.58 -32.51 -2.69
N ASP A 58 -26.28 -32.79 -2.54
CA ASP A 58 -25.60 -33.90 -3.24
C ASP A 58 -25.72 -35.25 -2.49
N GLY A 59 -26.23 -35.23 -1.26
CA GLY A 59 -26.39 -36.40 -0.39
C GLY A 59 -25.20 -36.68 0.51
N VAL A 60 -24.20 -35.82 0.53
CA VAL A 60 -23.06 -35.76 1.46
C VAL A 60 -23.29 -34.61 2.43
N TRP A 61 -22.84 -34.78 3.67
CA TRP A 61 -23.06 -33.77 4.71
C TRP A 61 -21.87 -32.83 4.76
N ASP A 62 -22.10 -31.53 4.97
CA ASP A 62 -21.05 -30.49 5.03
C ASP A 62 -19.91 -30.82 6.00
N SER A 63 -20.18 -31.58 7.07
CA SER A 63 -19.14 -31.99 8.03
C SER A 63 -18.12 -32.97 7.45
N VAL A 64 -18.43 -33.60 6.31
CA VAL A 64 -17.57 -34.53 5.57
C VAL A 64 -17.37 -34.14 4.11
N ASP A 65 -18.16 -33.20 3.60
CA ASP A 65 -18.03 -32.60 2.28
C ASP A 65 -16.97 -31.49 2.31
N LEU A 66 -15.94 -31.65 1.48
CA LEU A 66 -14.86 -30.68 1.36
C LEU A 66 -15.16 -29.59 0.32
N CYS A 67 -16.19 -29.77 -0.53
CA CYS A 67 -16.59 -28.77 -1.51
C CYS A 67 -18.11 -28.69 -1.79
N VAL A 68 -18.76 -27.75 -1.12
CA VAL A 68 -20.20 -27.45 -1.30
C VAL A 68 -20.49 -26.40 -2.39
N ASP A 69 -19.47 -25.80 -3.02
CA ASP A 69 -19.68 -24.76 -4.03
C ASP A 69 -19.85 -25.37 -5.42
N THR A 70 -21.10 -25.40 -5.90
CA THR A 70 -21.46 -25.89 -7.25
C THR A 70 -20.81 -25.10 -8.41
N LEU A 71 -20.21 -23.94 -8.14
CA LEU A 71 -19.44 -23.15 -9.10
C LEU A 71 -17.94 -23.48 -9.10
N ALA A 72 -17.46 -24.26 -8.12
CA ALA A 72 -16.09 -24.75 -8.10
C ALA A 72 -15.81 -25.59 -9.35
N CYS A 73 -14.60 -25.45 -9.90
CA CYS A 73 -14.25 -26.16 -11.13
C CYS A 73 -14.00 -27.65 -10.90
N ASN A 74 -13.78 -28.07 -9.65
CA ASN A 74 -13.63 -29.46 -9.24
C ASN A 74 -14.87 -29.99 -8.49
N TYR A 75 -16.02 -29.31 -8.60
CA TYR A 75 -17.26 -29.77 -7.98
C TYR A 75 -17.66 -31.17 -8.49
N ASP A 76 -17.99 -32.07 -7.57
CA ASP A 76 -18.50 -33.42 -7.79
C ASP A 76 -19.45 -33.79 -6.64
N ASN A 77 -20.38 -34.73 -6.83
CA ASN A 77 -21.42 -35.10 -5.86
C ASN A 77 -20.92 -35.83 -4.58
N ASN A 78 -19.60 -35.91 -4.38
CA ASN A 78 -18.96 -36.48 -3.18
C ASN A 78 -17.47 -36.12 -3.18
N PRO A 79 -17.12 -34.84 -3.04
CA PRO A 79 -15.78 -34.38 -3.31
C PRO A 79 -14.86 -34.74 -2.14
N THR A 80 -13.79 -35.46 -2.45
CA THR A 80 -12.77 -35.84 -1.45
C THR A 80 -11.68 -34.78 -1.26
N SER A 81 -11.89 -33.59 -1.83
CA SER A 81 -10.93 -32.47 -1.88
C SER A 81 -11.66 -31.14 -1.71
N ALA A 82 -10.93 -30.13 -1.21
CA ALA A 82 -11.46 -28.78 -1.06
C ALA A 82 -11.90 -28.16 -2.40
N CYS A 83 -12.82 -27.19 -2.38
CA CYS A 83 -13.18 -26.46 -3.59
C CYS A 83 -11.97 -25.77 -4.22
N GLU A 84 -11.81 -26.00 -5.51
CA GLU A 84 -10.85 -25.35 -6.38
C GLU A 84 -11.58 -24.45 -7.38
N TYR A 85 -10.92 -23.39 -7.80
CA TYR A 85 -11.45 -22.43 -8.77
C TYR A 85 -10.51 -22.32 -9.95
N LEU A 86 -11.05 -21.86 -11.09
CA LEU A 86 -10.25 -21.56 -12.27
C LEU A 86 -9.32 -20.38 -11.96
N ASP A 87 -8.04 -20.53 -12.29
CA ASP A 87 -7.08 -19.44 -12.29
C ASP A 87 -7.15 -18.62 -13.59
N ALA A 88 -6.26 -17.64 -13.76
CA ALA A 88 -6.27 -16.78 -14.96
C ALA A 88 -6.02 -17.54 -16.28
N LEU A 89 -5.44 -18.75 -16.22
CA LEU A 89 -5.21 -19.64 -17.36
C LEU A 89 -6.35 -20.66 -17.54
N ALA A 90 -7.46 -20.49 -16.82
CA ALA A 90 -8.54 -21.46 -16.74
C ALA A 90 -8.08 -22.86 -16.27
N VAL A 91 -7.05 -22.92 -15.43
CA VAL A 91 -6.60 -24.16 -14.78
C VAL A 91 -7.29 -24.28 -13.42
N CYS A 92 -7.98 -25.40 -13.21
CA CYS A 92 -8.62 -25.68 -11.93
C CYS A 92 -7.58 -25.93 -10.83
N GLY A 93 -7.65 -25.16 -9.74
CA GLY A 93 -6.68 -25.25 -8.64
C GLY A 93 -5.29 -24.71 -9.00
N GLY A 94 -5.17 -24.03 -10.13
CA GLY A 94 -3.95 -23.37 -10.55
C GLY A 94 -3.61 -22.15 -9.68
N ASN A 95 -2.36 -21.71 -9.73
CA ASN A 95 -1.85 -20.59 -8.95
C ASN A 95 -1.64 -19.33 -9.78
N CYS A 96 -2.19 -19.26 -10.99
CA CYS A 96 -1.99 -18.12 -11.85
C CYS A 96 -2.88 -16.93 -11.50
N ALA A 97 -2.26 -15.83 -11.09
CA ALA A 97 -2.98 -14.60 -10.75
C ALA A 97 -3.47 -13.82 -11.97
N SER A 98 -2.75 -13.87 -13.10
CA SER A 98 -3.07 -13.09 -14.31
C SER A 98 -2.47 -13.65 -15.59
N ASP A 99 -3.16 -13.44 -16.71
CA ASP A 99 -2.70 -13.62 -18.10
C ASP A 99 -3.23 -12.43 -18.91
N ILE A 100 -2.47 -11.33 -18.88
CA ILE A 100 -2.83 -10.02 -19.44
C ILE A 100 -2.79 -10.09 -20.97
N ASN A 101 -1.82 -10.81 -21.53
CA ASN A 101 -1.61 -10.86 -22.98
C ASN A 101 -2.43 -11.97 -23.67
N GLY A 102 -3.05 -12.87 -22.90
CA GLY A 102 -3.89 -13.96 -23.38
C GLY A 102 -3.12 -15.04 -24.12
N ASP A 103 -1.82 -15.21 -23.85
CA ASP A 103 -0.97 -16.17 -24.54
C ASP A 103 -0.98 -17.57 -23.90
N GLY A 104 -1.64 -17.72 -22.75
CA GLY A 104 -1.73 -18.97 -22.02
C GLY A 104 -0.53 -19.26 -21.11
N GLU A 105 0.35 -18.30 -20.89
CA GLU A 105 1.40 -18.32 -19.87
C GLU A 105 1.02 -17.40 -18.71
N CYS A 106 1.41 -17.78 -17.50
CA CYS A 106 1.08 -16.97 -16.33
C CYS A 106 2.00 -15.75 -16.25
N ASP A 107 1.41 -14.56 -16.18
CA ASP A 107 2.19 -13.36 -15.90
C ASP A 107 2.68 -13.39 -14.46
N GLU A 108 3.99 -13.37 -14.29
CA GLU A 108 4.58 -13.06 -13.00
C GLU A 108 4.30 -11.57 -12.73
N PHE A 109 3.41 -11.28 -11.78
CA PHE A 109 3.09 -9.89 -11.41
C PHE A 109 4.31 -9.26 -10.74
N TYR A 110 5.12 -8.56 -11.52
CA TYR A 110 6.31 -7.88 -11.02
C TYR A 110 6.03 -6.46 -10.47
N GLY A 111 4.77 -6.12 -10.24
CA GLY A 111 4.33 -4.77 -9.85
C GLY A 111 4.43 -3.76 -10.99
N SER A 112 4.12 -2.51 -10.70
CA SER A 112 4.03 -1.45 -11.73
C SER A 112 5.36 -0.98 -12.30
N CYS A 113 6.47 -1.48 -11.75
CA CYS A 113 7.80 -1.31 -12.33
C CYS A 113 8.17 -2.42 -13.32
N GLU A 114 7.27 -3.37 -13.63
CA GLU A 114 7.49 -4.43 -14.63
C GLU A 114 8.74 -5.29 -14.34
N GLY A 115 9.10 -5.46 -13.06
CA GLY A 115 10.25 -6.26 -12.65
C GLY A 115 11.58 -5.53 -12.71
N GLU A 116 11.60 -4.30 -13.22
CA GLU A 116 12.77 -3.44 -13.19
C GLU A 116 13.02 -2.93 -11.76
N VAL A 117 14.25 -3.13 -11.28
CA VAL A 117 14.68 -2.70 -9.94
C VAL A 117 15.47 -1.40 -9.97
N SER A 118 15.96 -1.00 -11.15
CA SER A 118 16.75 0.22 -11.32
C SER A 118 16.70 0.78 -12.74
N LEU A 119 16.84 2.10 -12.86
CA LEU A 119 16.90 2.83 -14.13
C LEU A 119 18.20 3.63 -14.22
N PHE A 120 18.94 3.47 -15.31
CA PHE A 120 20.10 4.30 -15.61
C PHE A 120 19.71 5.53 -16.42
N TYR A 121 19.92 6.73 -15.88
CA TYR A 121 19.56 7.99 -16.52
C TYR A 121 20.58 9.10 -16.23
N ASN A 122 21.01 9.81 -17.28
CA ASN A 122 21.98 10.93 -17.23
C ASN A 122 23.21 10.67 -16.34
N GLY A 123 23.75 9.45 -16.41
CA GLY A 123 24.97 9.05 -15.70
C GLY A 123 24.76 8.45 -14.30
N TYR A 124 23.51 8.37 -13.83
CA TYR A 124 23.19 7.88 -12.49
C TYR A 124 22.29 6.65 -12.55
N ASN A 125 22.47 5.73 -11.61
CA ASN A 125 21.53 4.65 -11.38
C ASN A 125 20.52 5.07 -10.30
N TYR A 126 19.24 4.92 -10.60
CA TYR A 126 18.13 5.18 -9.69
C TYR A 126 17.43 3.87 -9.38
N ASN A 127 17.16 3.59 -8.12
CA ASN A 127 16.34 2.43 -7.78
C ASN A 127 14.88 2.74 -8.12
N LEU A 128 14.14 1.71 -8.49
CA LEU A 128 12.72 1.80 -8.77
C LEU A 128 11.92 1.22 -7.62
N VAL A 129 10.77 1.83 -7.35
CA VAL A 129 9.87 1.38 -6.29
C VAL A 129 8.42 1.41 -6.78
N SER A 130 7.72 0.29 -6.62
CA SER A 130 6.31 0.18 -6.93
C SER A 130 5.49 0.53 -5.69
N ILE A 131 4.72 1.61 -5.75
CA ILE A 131 3.83 2.06 -4.66
C ILE A 131 2.48 2.40 -5.27
N ASP A 132 1.42 1.82 -4.72
CA ASP A 132 0.04 2.01 -5.18
C ASP A 132 -0.16 1.87 -6.70
N ASN A 133 0.33 0.77 -7.26
CA ASN A 133 0.31 0.52 -8.70
C ASN A 133 0.97 1.61 -9.56
N ARG A 134 1.89 2.40 -9.00
CA ARG A 134 2.74 3.35 -9.74
C ARG A 134 4.21 3.04 -9.54
N CYS A 135 5.01 3.25 -10.58
CA CYS A 135 6.46 3.09 -10.48
C CYS A 135 7.12 4.46 -10.29
N TRP A 136 7.93 4.58 -9.23
CA TRP A 136 8.61 5.81 -8.85
C TRP A 136 10.12 5.63 -8.87
N LEU A 137 10.84 6.72 -9.13
CA LEU A 137 12.25 6.78 -8.74
C LEU A 137 12.32 6.85 -7.21
N ALA A 138 13.13 5.98 -6.61
CA ALA A 138 13.38 5.94 -5.17
C ALA A 138 14.37 6.99 -4.69
N GLN A 139 15.09 7.71 -5.57
CA GLN A 139 15.91 8.87 -5.19
C GLN A 139 15.48 10.16 -5.89
N ASN A 140 15.82 11.31 -5.28
CA ASN A 140 15.69 12.62 -5.92
C ASN A 140 16.55 12.68 -7.19
N LEU A 141 16.10 13.43 -8.19
CA LEU A 141 16.82 13.60 -9.45
C LEU A 141 18.18 14.27 -9.24
N ARG A 142 19.20 13.86 -10.02
CA ARG A 142 20.61 14.32 -9.92
C ARG A 142 21.13 14.86 -11.26
N SER A 143 20.23 15.04 -12.22
CA SER A 143 20.59 15.32 -13.60
C SER A 143 21.10 16.74 -13.82
N SER A 144 22.18 16.88 -14.57
CA SER A 144 22.72 18.16 -15.05
C SER A 144 22.31 18.47 -16.50
N THR A 145 21.46 17.65 -17.09
CA THR A 145 20.98 17.75 -18.47
C THR A 145 19.48 17.47 -18.53
N PHE A 146 18.79 18.11 -19.46
CA PHE A 146 17.42 17.75 -19.81
C PHE A 146 17.35 16.38 -20.51
N SER A 147 16.14 15.86 -20.69
CA SER A 147 15.87 14.56 -21.32
C SER A 147 16.36 14.49 -22.78
N ASN A 148 16.43 15.65 -23.45
CA ASN A 148 16.97 15.78 -24.80
C ASN A 148 18.51 15.89 -24.85
N GLY A 149 19.19 15.90 -23.70
CA GLY A 149 20.65 15.99 -23.57
C GLY A 149 21.22 17.41 -23.45
N ASP A 150 20.39 18.46 -23.55
CA ASP A 150 20.86 19.84 -23.35
C ASP A 150 21.27 20.07 -21.90
N SER A 151 22.36 20.82 -21.68
CA SER A 151 22.81 21.15 -20.33
C SER A 151 21.87 22.11 -19.61
N ILE A 152 21.65 21.86 -18.32
CA ILE A 152 20.99 22.77 -17.40
C ILE A 152 22.07 23.66 -16.77
N PRO A 153 21.90 24.99 -16.69
CA PRO A 153 22.85 25.86 -15.99
C PRO A 153 23.00 25.48 -14.50
N PHE A 154 24.25 25.28 -14.06
CA PHE A 154 24.60 25.11 -12.65
C PHE A 154 24.85 26.46 -11.99
N ILE A 155 24.23 26.70 -10.84
CA ILE A 155 24.27 27.99 -10.13
C ILE A 155 24.71 27.78 -8.68
N SER A 156 25.91 28.23 -8.31
CA SER A 156 26.43 28.10 -6.93
C SER A 156 26.24 29.35 -6.07
N GLU A 157 26.05 30.52 -6.68
CA GLU A 157 26.00 31.79 -5.96
C GLU A 157 24.55 32.28 -5.80
N SER A 158 24.22 32.79 -4.62
CA SER A 158 22.86 33.26 -4.32
C SER A 158 22.45 34.45 -5.19
N GLU A 159 23.40 35.35 -5.50
CA GLU A 159 23.14 36.52 -6.35
C GLU A 159 22.77 36.12 -7.79
N ASP A 160 23.47 35.11 -8.33
CA ASP A 160 23.17 34.58 -9.66
C ASP A 160 21.81 33.89 -9.68
N TRP A 161 21.46 33.14 -8.63
CA TRP A 161 20.16 32.48 -8.48
C TRP A 161 19.00 33.46 -8.49
N VAL A 162 19.11 34.57 -7.73
CA VAL A 162 18.08 35.61 -7.66
C VAL A 162 17.83 36.27 -9.02
N SER A 163 18.87 36.39 -9.84
CA SER A 163 18.79 37.02 -11.15
C SER A 163 18.27 36.10 -12.26
N LEU A 164 18.09 34.81 -11.96
CA LEU A 164 17.79 33.79 -12.95
C LEU A 164 16.32 33.81 -13.39
N ASP A 165 16.10 34.00 -14.69
CA ASP A 165 14.79 33.96 -15.36
C ASP A 165 14.64 32.76 -16.31
N SER A 166 15.54 31.79 -16.19
CA SER A 166 15.59 30.56 -16.99
C SER A 166 15.78 29.33 -16.11
N ALA A 167 15.73 28.14 -16.71
CA ALA A 167 16.04 26.90 -16.00
C ALA A 167 17.43 26.93 -15.36
N GLY A 168 17.53 26.37 -14.16
CA GLY A 168 18.78 26.23 -13.43
C GLY A 168 18.67 25.18 -12.33
N TYR A 169 19.82 24.68 -11.90
CA TYR A 169 19.92 23.74 -10.80
C TYR A 169 21.14 24.03 -9.92
N THR A 170 21.13 23.49 -8.71
CA THR A 170 22.31 23.46 -7.85
C THR A 170 22.40 22.17 -7.03
N LEU A 171 23.51 22.06 -6.30
CA LEU A 171 23.82 20.97 -5.39
C LEU A 171 23.07 21.13 -4.06
N PRO A 172 22.77 20.02 -3.37
CA PRO A 172 22.11 20.06 -2.07
C PRO A 172 23.10 20.51 -0.99
N ILE A 173 22.58 20.86 0.19
CA ILE A 173 23.36 21.12 1.42
C ILE A 173 24.58 22.03 1.19
N LEU A 174 24.33 23.35 1.08
CA LEU A 174 25.36 24.38 0.91
C LEU A 174 26.25 24.15 -0.32
N ASN A 175 25.62 23.69 -1.41
CA ASN A 175 26.27 23.42 -2.69
C ASN A 175 27.44 22.40 -2.62
N ASN A 176 27.37 21.42 -1.73
CA ASN A 176 28.44 20.45 -1.55
C ASN A 176 28.17 19.15 -2.35
N SER A 177 29.08 18.83 -3.28
CA SER A 177 28.99 17.69 -4.18
C SER A 177 29.06 16.33 -3.49
N GLU A 178 29.58 16.25 -2.26
CA GLU A 178 29.62 15.01 -1.47
C GLU A 178 28.21 14.51 -1.14
N TRP A 179 27.22 15.39 -1.12
CA TRP A 179 25.85 15.09 -0.72
C TRP A 179 24.92 14.80 -1.91
N ILE A 180 25.41 14.92 -3.14
CA ILE A 180 24.57 14.74 -4.33
C ILE A 180 24.00 13.33 -4.40
N GLU A 181 24.77 12.31 -4.00
CA GLU A 181 24.34 10.92 -4.03
C GLU A 181 23.17 10.66 -3.08
N SER A 182 23.19 11.30 -1.91
CA SER A 182 22.19 11.11 -0.85
C SER A 182 20.96 12.01 -1.00
N TYR A 183 21.12 13.24 -1.50
CA TYR A 183 20.06 14.26 -1.46
C TYR A 183 19.49 14.66 -2.82
N GLY A 184 20.16 14.32 -3.92
CA GLY A 184 19.77 14.80 -5.25
C GLY A 184 20.20 16.24 -5.51
N SER A 185 19.69 16.82 -6.57
CA SER A 185 19.88 18.23 -6.93
C SER A 185 18.62 19.05 -6.63
N LEU A 186 18.79 20.36 -6.46
CA LEU A 186 17.70 21.32 -6.34
C LEU A 186 17.52 22.05 -7.67
N TYR A 187 16.30 22.03 -8.21
CA TYR A 187 15.94 22.64 -9.48
C TYR A 187 15.01 23.80 -9.25
N ASN A 188 15.14 24.84 -10.06
CA ASN A 188 14.16 25.91 -10.05
C ASN A 188 12.87 25.52 -10.80
N GLY A 189 11.79 26.26 -10.57
CA GLY A 189 10.51 25.98 -11.23
C GLY A 189 10.58 26.15 -12.75
N PHE A 190 11.46 27.02 -13.25
CA PHE A 190 11.70 27.16 -14.70
C PHE A 190 12.23 25.87 -15.33
N ALA A 191 13.07 25.11 -14.61
CA ALA A 191 13.55 23.81 -15.07
C ALA A 191 12.46 22.74 -15.03
N VAL A 192 11.55 22.80 -14.06
CA VAL A 192 10.43 21.85 -13.90
C VAL A 192 9.44 21.95 -15.07
N ILE A 193 9.10 23.17 -15.49
CA ILE A 193 8.15 23.40 -16.59
C ILE A 193 8.79 23.45 -17.98
N ASP A 194 10.11 23.23 -18.08
CA ASP A 194 10.84 23.30 -19.34
C ASP A 194 10.39 22.18 -20.28
N ASN A 195 10.11 22.53 -21.54
CA ASN A 195 9.60 21.58 -22.53
C ASN A 195 10.61 20.48 -22.91
N ARG A 196 11.89 20.66 -22.59
CA ARG A 196 12.94 19.64 -22.79
C ARG A 196 12.87 18.54 -21.74
N GLY A 197 12.13 18.73 -20.64
CA GLY A 197 11.84 17.73 -19.61
C GLY A 197 13.03 17.35 -18.73
N LEU A 198 12.80 17.20 -17.43
CA LEU A 198 13.84 16.74 -16.49
C LEU A 198 13.91 15.22 -16.36
N CYS A 199 12.76 14.56 -16.41
CA CYS A 199 12.63 13.12 -16.23
C CYS A 199 12.98 12.33 -17.50
N PRO A 200 13.36 11.04 -17.36
CA PRO A 200 13.60 10.15 -18.51
C PRO A 200 12.39 10.04 -19.44
N ALA A 201 12.59 9.59 -20.68
CA ALA A 201 11.47 9.30 -21.58
C ALA A 201 10.53 8.23 -20.99
N GLY A 202 9.21 8.48 -21.04
CA GLY A 202 8.19 7.63 -20.39
C GLY A 202 8.07 7.87 -18.87
N TRP A 203 8.70 8.93 -18.36
CA TRP A 203 8.62 9.36 -16.98
C TRP A 203 8.33 10.87 -16.93
N SER A 204 7.54 11.26 -15.94
CA SER A 204 7.14 12.65 -15.72
C SER A 204 7.42 13.08 -14.29
N ILE A 205 7.44 14.39 -14.08
CA ILE A 205 7.38 14.97 -12.73
C ILE A 205 5.96 14.72 -12.21
N PRO A 206 5.79 14.20 -10.98
CA PRO A 206 4.47 13.86 -10.46
C PRO A 206 3.61 15.10 -10.28
N SER A 207 2.32 14.92 -10.48
CA SER A 207 1.30 15.87 -10.08
C SER A 207 1.13 15.94 -8.56
N ILE A 208 0.52 17.00 -8.09
CA ILE A 208 0.17 17.20 -6.69
C ILE A 208 -0.83 16.14 -6.21
N ASN A 209 -1.69 15.65 -7.10
CA ASN A 209 -2.63 14.56 -6.82
C ASN A 209 -1.91 13.22 -6.62
N GLU A 210 -0.89 12.92 -7.42
CA GLU A 210 -0.10 11.70 -7.27
C GLU A 210 0.73 11.73 -5.97
N LEU A 211 1.38 12.85 -5.67
CA LEU A 211 2.10 13.03 -4.42
C LEU A 211 1.18 12.95 -3.19
N SER A 212 0.04 13.64 -3.23
CA SER A 212 -0.93 13.62 -2.11
C SER A 212 -1.56 12.24 -1.91
N SER A 213 -1.86 11.51 -2.98
CA SER A 213 -2.39 10.14 -2.90
C SER A 213 -1.37 9.19 -2.28
N LEU A 214 -0.11 9.24 -2.72
CA LEU A 214 1.01 8.49 -2.13
C LEU A 214 1.11 8.75 -0.62
N ILE A 215 1.11 10.02 -0.21
CA ILE A 215 1.24 10.40 1.20
C ILE A 215 0.02 9.98 2.01
N ALA A 216 -1.18 10.10 1.45
CA ALA A 216 -2.43 9.74 2.13
C ALA A 216 -2.55 8.23 2.35
N LEU A 217 -2.06 7.43 1.40
CA LEU A 217 -2.11 5.96 1.48
C LEU A 217 -1.07 5.41 2.46
N GLU A 218 0.18 5.83 2.30
CA GLU A 218 1.32 5.23 3.02
C GLU A 218 1.62 5.94 4.36
N GLY A 219 1.28 7.22 4.43
CA GLY A 219 1.65 8.10 5.53
C GLY A 219 3.07 8.66 5.39
N ALA A 220 3.27 9.91 5.84
CA ALA A 220 4.53 10.62 5.68
C ALA A 220 5.73 9.85 6.25
N ALA A 221 5.61 9.17 7.39
CA ALA A 221 6.74 8.43 7.97
C ALA A 221 7.23 7.28 7.07
N ALA A 222 6.32 6.62 6.34
CA ALA A 222 6.61 5.44 5.53
C ALA A 222 7.35 5.75 4.22
N ILE A 223 7.20 6.98 3.71
CA ILE A 223 7.85 7.45 2.46
C ILE A 223 9.14 8.22 2.72
N ARG A 224 9.45 8.54 3.98
CA ARG A 224 10.56 9.39 4.39
C ARG A 224 11.69 8.57 5.01
N ALA A 225 12.87 9.19 4.99
CA ALA A 225 14.17 8.66 5.39
C ALA A 225 14.89 7.90 4.27
N SER A 226 16.22 7.82 4.35
CA SER A 226 17.05 7.01 3.46
C SER A 226 18.15 6.29 4.24
N GLU A 227 18.84 5.36 3.59
CA GLU A 227 20.01 4.67 4.16
C GLU A 227 21.15 5.64 4.57
N PHE A 228 21.11 6.87 4.07
CA PHE A 228 22.12 7.90 4.31
C PHE A 228 21.76 8.89 5.43
N ASP A 229 20.58 8.78 6.04
CA ASP A 229 20.16 9.69 7.10
C ASP A 229 20.81 9.32 8.45
N SER A 230 21.76 10.15 8.89
CA SER A 230 22.37 10.05 10.22
C SER A 230 22.51 11.42 10.89
N PRO A 231 21.71 11.72 11.93
CA PRO A 231 20.68 10.87 12.54
C PRO A 231 19.46 10.70 11.61
N ALA A 232 18.77 9.56 11.76
CA ALA A 232 17.58 9.24 10.98
C ALA A 232 16.53 10.36 11.08
N TRP A 233 16.02 10.77 9.93
CA TRP A 233 14.99 11.77 9.70
C TRP A 233 13.59 11.33 10.20
N ASN A 234 13.51 10.73 11.40
CA ASN A 234 12.29 10.21 12.06
C ASN A 234 11.25 9.59 11.08
N GLY A 235 11.73 8.81 10.12
CA GLY A 235 10.96 8.12 9.10
C GLY A 235 11.41 6.66 9.01
N THR A 236 10.52 5.78 8.56
CA THR A 236 10.78 4.34 8.47
C THR A 236 11.24 3.91 7.07
N ASN A 237 10.96 4.73 6.06
CA ASN A 237 11.15 4.42 4.64
C ASN A 237 10.66 3.02 4.24
N SER A 238 9.58 2.52 4.86
CA SER A 238 9.08 1.16 4.63
C SER A 238 8.58 0.94 3.20
N THR A 239 8.28 2.02 2.48
CA THR A 239 7.94 1.98 1.06
C THR A 239 9.15 1.89 0.15
N GLY A 240 10.31 2.45 0.55
CA GLY A 240 11.48 2.62 -0.31
C GLY A 240 11.51 3.93 -1.11
N PHE A 241 10.49 4.79 -1.02
CA PHE A 241 10.42 6.07 -1.73
C PHE A 241 11.59 7.03 -1.40
N SER A 242 12.13 6.95 -0.19
CA SER A 242 13.29 7.69 0.29
C SER A 242 13.20 9.22 0.16
N ALA A 243 12.11 9.84 0.60
CA ALA A 243 12.03 11.31 0.69
C ALA A 243 13.01 11.82 1.76
N VAL A 244 14.05 12.52 1.29
CA VAL A 244 15.19 13.01 2.09
C VAL A 244 15.14 14.53 2.28
N PRO A 245 15.68 15.04 3.41
CA PRO A 245 15.61 16.45 3.76
C PRO A 245 16.70 17.31 3.11
N ALA A 246 16.61 17.49 1.79
CA ALA A 246 17.56 18.29 1.01
C ALA A 246 17.44 19.82 1.23
N GLY A 247 16.39 20.26 1.94
CA GLY A 247 16.05 21.67 2.07
C GLY A 247 15.48 22.26 0.78
N TRP A 248 15.45 23.59 0.70
CA TRP A 248 15.03 24.35 -0.47
C TRP A 248 15.87 25.62 -0.61
N ILE A 249 15.73 26.28 -1.76
CA ILE A 249 16.24 27.63 -2.01
C ILE A 249 15.04 28.56 -2.14
N ASP A 250 15.04 29.65 -1.39
CA ASP A 250 13.96 30.63 -1.47
C ASP A 250 14.19 31.62 -2.64
N ASN A 251 13.26 32.58 -2.80
CA ASN A 251 13.38 33.62 -3.83
C ASN A 251 14.53 34.61 -3.60
N SER A 252 15.24 34.55 -2.47
CA SER A 252 16.46 35.33 -2.21
C SER A 252 17.74 34.57 -2.55
N GLY A 253 17.62 33.37 -3.12
CA GLY A 253 18.76 32.52 -3.49
C GLY A 253 19.44 31.88 -2.28
N VAL A 254 18.83 31.93 -1.11
CA VAL A 254 19.39 31.37 0.13
C VAL A 254 18.80 29.99 0.38
N GLN A 255 19.68 29.05 0.75
CA GLN A 255 19.28 27.69 1.08
C GLN A 255 18.82 27.55 2.53
N TYR A 256 17.66 26.92 2.74
CA TYR A 256 17.02 26.72 4.03
C TYR A 256 16.60 25.26 4.23
N GLY A 257 16.23 24.93 5.48
CA GLY A 257 15.65 23.64 5.82
C GLY A 257 16.58 22.44 5.66
N LEU A 258 17.88 22.68 5.62
CA LEU A 258 18.91 21.64 5.52
C LEU A 258 18.74 20.61 6.63
N LEU A 259 18.70 19.32 6.26
CA LEU A 259 18.50 18.20 7.20
C LEU A 259 17.20 18.32 8.02
N GLY A 260 16.32 19.24 7.61
CA GLY A 260 15.20 19.78 8.37
C GLY A 260 13.87 19.75 7.62
N TRP A 261 13.91 19.71 6.28
CA TRP A 261 12.75 19.74 5.38
C TRP A 261 13.01 19.00 4.07
N SER A 262 12.02 18.21 3.61
CA SER A 262 11.98 17.65 2.26
C SER A 262 10.89 18.37 1.46
N ILE A 263 11.27 19.01 0.36
CA ILE A 263 10.33 19.72 -0.51
C ILE A 263 10.47 19.18 -1.92
N ILE A 264 9.36 18.73 -2.49
CA ILE A 264 9.30 18.11 -3.80
C ILE A 264 8.37 18.94 -4.69
N TRP A 265 8.87 19.34 -5.85
CA TRP A 265 8.05 19.97 -6.89
C TRP A 265 6.98 19.02 -7.41
N ALA A 266 5.79 19.57 -7.67
CA ALA A 266 4.77 18.95 -8.50
C ALA A 266 4.78 19.59 -9.90
N SER A 267 4.18 18.91 -10.88
CA SER A 267 4.03 19.43 -12.24
C SER A 267 2.89 20.46 -12.39
N ASP A 268 1.96 20.51 -11.44
CA ASP A 268 0.78 21.38 -11.50
C ASP A 268 1.12 22.84 -11.23
N VAL A 269 0.38 23.73 -11.89
CA VAL A 269 0.46 25.18 -11.67
C VAL A 269 -0.82 25.70 -11.04
N THR A 270 -0.68 26.59 -10.07
CA THR A 270 -1.78 27.33 -9.46
C THR A 270 -1.78 28.76 -9.98
N GLU A 271 -2.92 29.20 -10.52
CA GLU A 271 -3.13 30.56 -11.01
C GLU A 271 -3.94 31.38 -10.01
N TYR A 272 -3.48 32.58 -9.71
CA TYR A 272 -4.18 33.57 -8.88
C TYR A 272 -4.58 34.76 -9.74
N ASP A 273 -5.81 35.26 -9.57
CA ASP A 273 -6.32 36.36 -10.39
C ASP A 273 -5.92 37.76 -9.87
N TRP A 274 -5.65 37.91 -8.56
CA TRP A 274 -5.50 39.22 -7.92
C TRP A 274 -4.41 39.23 -6.84
N PRO A 275 -3.17 39.67 -7.16
CA PRO A 275 -2.66 40.01 -8.50
C PRO A 275 -2.46 38.77 -9.40
N PRO A 276 -2.52 38.91 -10.74
CA PRO A 276 -2.32 37.81 -11.68
C PRO A 276 -0.94 37.18 -11.50
N THR A 277 -0.89 35.94 -11.01
CA THR A 277 0.36 35.23 -10.69
C THR A 277 0.18 33.74 -10.97
N ILE A 278 1.20 33.10 -11.57
CA ILE A 278 1.27 31.65 -11.76
C ILE A 278 2.38 31.13 -10.85
N LEU A 279 2.03 30.16 -10.01
CA LEU A 279 2.94 29.50 -9.09
C LEU A 279 2.98 28.00 -9.40
N LEU A 280 4.04 27.33 -9.00
CA LEU A 280 4.22 25.89 -9.18
C LEU A 280 3.92 25.17 -7.86
N ASP A 281 3.12 24.11 -7.93
CA ASP A 281 2.71 23.36 -6.76
C ASP A 281 3.85 22.51 -6.20
N ASN A 282 3.81 22.24 -4.89
CA ASN A 282 4.84 21.50 -4.19
C ASN A 282 4.31 20.88 -2.89
N VAL A 283 5.04 19.88 -2.41
CA VAL A 283 4.80 19.20 -1.13
C VAL A 283 5.94 19.49 -0.17
N TRP A 284 5.60 19.87 1.06
CA TRP A 284 6.53 20.06 2.18
C TRP A 284 6.35 18.96 3.21
N LEU A 285 7.47 18.38 3.65
CA LEU A 285 7.51 17.35 4.67
C LEU A 285 8.58 17.66 5.72
N ASP A 286 8.26 17.45 7.00
CA ASP A 286 9.22 17.57 8.11
C ASP A 286 9.24 16.34 9.03
N SER A 287 10.25 16.22 9.89
CA SER A 287 10.43 15.11 10.84
C SER A 287 9.29 14.92 11.87
N SER A 288 8.37 15.88 12.00
CA SER A 288 7.21 15.82 12.90
C SER A 288 5.94 15.23 12.26
N ASN A 289 6.04 14.74 11.01
CA ASN A 289 4.90 14.37 10.15
C ASN A 289 4.07 15.58 9.70
N TYR A 290 4.63 16.78 9.74
CA TYR A 290 4.00 17.91 9.06
C TYR A 290 4.00 17.66 7.56
N ILE A 291 2.84 17.92 6.95
CA ILE A 291 2.62 17.86 5.50
C ILE A 291 1.94 19.17 5.11
N SER A 292 2.48 19.86 4.11
CA SER A 292 1.82 20.99 3.47
C SER A 292 1.84 20.85 1.97
N TYR A 293 0.75 21.31 1.35
CA TYR A 293 0.62 21.48 -0.09
C TYR A 293 0.57 22.98 -0.33
N ASP A 294 1.48 23.50 -1.13
CA ASP A 294 1.64 24.94 -1.34
C ASP A 294 2.01 25.21 -2.80
N ALA A 295 2.00 26.48 -3.20
CA ALA A 295 2.42 26.92 -4.52
C ALA A 295 3.48 28.01 -4.38
N GLN A 296 4.59 27.88 -5.09
CA GLN A 296 5.74 28.77 -4.97
C GLN A 296 6.18 29.34 -6.32
N SER A 297 6.86 30.49 -6.27
CA SER A 297 7.42 31.13 -7.47
C SER A 297 8.44 30.22 -8.14
N PHE A 298 8.56 30.32 -9.47
CA PHE A 298 9.54 29.55 -10.24
C PHE A 298 11.00 29.85 -9.86
N SER A 299 11.24 30.93 -9.12
CA SER A 299 12.55 31.29 -8.56
C SER A 299 12.97 30.44 -7.35
N TYR A 300 12.08 29.66 -6.75
CA TYR A 300 12.47 28.74 -5.67
C TYR A 300 13.23 27.55 -6.23
N GLY A 301 14.09 26.93 -5.42
CA GLY A 301 14.80 25.69 -5.75
C GLY A 301 14.38 24.53 -4.86
N MET A 302 13.90 23.43 -5.43
CA MET A 302 13.42 22.27 -4.66
C MET A 302 13.80 20.95 -5.33
N SER A 303 13.59 19.83 -4.63
CA SER A 303 13.89 18.51 -5.19
C SER A 303 12.87 18.11 -6.24
N VAL A 304 13.30 17.29 -7.21
CA VAL A 304 12.43 16.70 -8.23
C VAL A 304 12.41 15.19 -8.06
N ARG A 305 11.21 14.63 -8.21
CA ARG A 305 10.96 13.19 -8.33
C ARG A 305 10.38 12.89 -9.70
N CYS A 306 10.56 11.65 -10.16
CA CYS A 306 9.95 11.18 -11.38
C CYS A 306 9.09 9.95 -11.11
N ILE A 307 7.97 9.87 -11.83
CA ILE A 307 7.00 8.78 -11.82
C ILE A 307 6.84 8.28 -13.26
N LYS A 308 6.70 6.96 -13.44
CA LYS A 308 6.48 6.37 -14.77
C LYS A 308 5.08 6.80 -15.26
N ASP A 309 5.01 7.16 -16.54
CA ASP A 309 3.76 7.51 -17.20
C ASP A 309 2.85 6.28 -17.26
N THR A 310 1.55 6.46 -17.06
CA THR A 310 0.56 5.40 -17.27
C THR A 310 0.18 5.37 -18.75
N GLU A 311 0.15 4.19 -19.36
CA GLU A 311 -0.38 3.99 -20.72
C GLU A 311 -1.90 4.27 -20.81
#